data_AF-A0A6N9CC05-F1
#
_entry.id   AF-A0A6N9CC05-F1
#
_cell.length_a   1.000
_cell.length_b   1.000
_cell.length_c   1.000
_cell.angle_alpha   90.00
_cell.angle_beta   90.00
_cell.angle_gamma   90.00
#
_symmetry.space_group_name_H-M   'P 1'
#
loop_
_entity.id
_entity.type
_entity.pdbx_description
1 polymer ?
#
loop_
_entity_poly.entity_id
_entity_poly.type
_entity_poly.pdbx_seq_one_letter_code
_entity_poly.pdbx_strand_id
1 'polypeptide(L)'
;MKGQLSSAHIDAINRRRRVIVNFDVISADGARFATKEIERLVEWKFMFADEPGTHIDSIYWSWGEGHQAPYPSKVLPLYDSPGFKKWADDGIDIVQVFLEAAKQRGIESFFSYRINGSDNDLGPVAEIPMKEAHPDWLIHLWNANGYWNFALEEVHEYKLSIIREAAEDYDFDVIELDFSRVCPVLPPGHQWEYRDRLTDFIRATRAMLQEVAHKRGRPLLLAARIPENLEGCHFDGIDPETWARDELLDIFVMGCRSFDVDISAFCRITEGTNIKLYPCIDDHH
;
A
#
# COMPACT_ATOMS: atom_id res chain seq x y z
N MET A 1 -10.39 -18.99 -12.53
CA MET A 1 -9.34 -19.96 -12.92
C MET A 1 -8.11 -19.68 -12.08
N LYS A 2 -7.56 -20.67 -11.36
CA LYS A 2 -6.21 -20.56 -10.80
C LYS A 2 -5.22 -20.53 -11.97
N GLY A 3 -4.84 -19.33 -12.42
CA GLY A 3 -3.72 -19.18 -13.33
C GLY A 3 -2.45 -19.57 -12.58
N GLN A 4 -1.72 -20.56 -13.07
CA GLN A 4 -0.48 -20.97 -12.44
C GLN A 4 0.52 -19.80 -12.50
N LEU A 5 1.05 -19.39 -11.34
CA LEU A 5 2.05 -18.34 -11.27
C LEU A 5 3.31 -18.78 -12.03
N SER A 6 3.93 -17.84 -12.75
CA SER A 6 5.19 -18.10 -13.44
C SER A 6 6.31 -18.41 -12.45
N SER A 7 7.33 -19.15 -12.87
CA SER A 7 8.50 -19.43 -12.02
C SER A 7 9.17 -18.14 -11.53
N ALA A 8 9.29 -17.13 -12.40
CA ALA A 8 9.83 -15.83 -12.03
C ALA A 8 9.01 -15.15 -10.92
N HIS A 9 7.67 -15.29 -10.96
CA HIS A 9 6.80 -14.77 -9.90
C HIS A 9 7.01 -15.52 -8.59
N ILE A 10 7.12 -16.84 -8.62
CA ILE A 10 7.47 -17.65 -7.44
C ILE A 10 8.85 -17.29 -6.89
N ASP A 11 9.83 -17.01 -7.75
CA ASP A 11 11.16 -16.57 -7.33
C ASP A 11 11.10 -15.20 -6.64
N ALA A 12 10.29 -14.27 -7.16
CA ALA A 12 10.07 -12.96 -6.53
C ALA A 12 9.37 -13.08 -5.16
N ILE A 13 8.36 -13.98 -5.04
CA ILE A 13 7.75 -14.31 -3.75
C ILE A 13 8.81 -14.81 -2.76
N ASN A 14 9.67 -15.72 -3.21
CA ASN A 14 10.70 -16.36 -2.41
C ASN A 14 11.97 -15.52 -2.21
N ARG A 15 12.02 -14.31 -2.76
CA ARG A 15 13.08 -13.35 -2.44
C ARG A 15 13.21 -13.25 -0.93
N ARG A 16 14.44 -13.41 -0.44
CA ARG A 16 14.72 -13.26 0.99
C ARG A 16 14.51 -11.81 1.37
N ARG A 17 13.60 -11.56 2.31
CA ARG A 17 13.40 -10.26 2.96
C ARG A 17 13.70 -10.42 4.45
N ARG A 18 14.79 -9.82 4.92
CA ARG A 18 15.22 -9.94 6.33
C ARG A 18 14.62 -8.86 7.19
N VAL A 19 14.72 -7.61 6.74
CA VAL A 19 14.11 -6.45 7.38
C VAL A 19 13.49 -5.61 6.27
N ILE A 20 12.22 -5.29 6.43
CA ILE A 20 11.49 -4.38 5.55
C ILE A 20 11.18 -3.15 6.38
N VAL A 21 11.59 -1.97 5.91
CA VAL A 21 11.31 -0.71 6.60
C VAL A 21 10.15 0.00 5.90
N ASN A 22 9.20 0.53 6.68
CA ASN A 22 8.16 1.40 6.14
C ASN A 22 8.49 2.86 6.37
N PHE A 23 8.61 3.61 5.29
CA PHE A 23 8.65 5.06 5.34
C PHE A 23 7.24 5.61 5.22
N ASP A 24 6.78 6.20 6.32
CA ASP A 24 5.44 6.75 6.42
C ASP A 24 5.23 8.03 5.58
N VAL A 25 3.98 8.44 5.39
CA VAL A 25 3.56 9.61 4.59
C VAL A 25 4.19 10.91 5.11
N ILE A 26 4.32 11.04 6.43
CA ILE A 26 4.95 12.19 7.11
C ILE A 26 6.46 12.21 6.90
N SER A 27 7.03 11.07 6.54
CA SER A 27 8.47 10.96 6.30
C SER A 27 8.91 11.72 5.04
N ALA A 28 7.97 12.18 4.22
CA ALA A 28 8.17 13.13 3.12
C ALA A 28 7.54 14.51 3.39
N ASP A 29 6.90 14.71 4.55
CA ASP A 29 6.20 15.95 4.86
C ASP A 29 7.10 17.00 5.52
N GLY A 30 6.86 18.24 5.11
CA GLY A 30 7.36 19.45 5.72
C GLY A 30 8.09 20.35 4.72
N ALA A 31 7.94 21.66 4.91
CA ALA A 31 8.76 22.71 4.31
C ALA A 31 10.29 22.47 4.43
N ARG A 32 10.72 21.49 5.25
CA ARG A 32 12.10 21.00 5.42
C ARG A 32 12.59 20.08 4.30
N PHE A 33 11.71 19.46 3.52
CA PHE A 33 12.06 18.59 2.38
C PHE A 33 12.11 19.39 1.08
N ALA A 34 11.14 20.27 0.88
CA ALA A 34 11.01 21.19 -0.25
C ALA A 34 12.23 22.10 -0.50
N THR A 35 13.04 22.31 0.54
CA THR A 35 14.17 23.25 0.55
C THR A 35 15.54 22.54 0.48
N LYS A 36 15.55 21.21 0.38
CA LYS A 36 16.79 20.42 0.28
C LYS A 36 17.05 20.02 -1.16
N GLU A 37 18.33 19.97 -1.51
CA GLU A 37 18.80 19.30 -2.72
C GLU A 37 18.36 17.83 -2.69
N ILE A 38 17.86 17.34 -3.81
CA ILE A 38 17.24 16.01 -3.94
C ILE A 38 18.23 14.91 -3.61
N GLU A 39 19.49 15.06 -4.02
CA GLU A 39 20.55 14.09 -3.75
C GLU A 39 20.78 13.92 -2.25
N ARG A 40 20.82 15.03 -1.49
CA ARG A 40 20.93 14.99 -0.03
C ARG A 40 19.72 14.35 0.63
N LEU A 41 18.55 14.52 0.03
CA LEU A 41 17.33 13.93 0.52
C LEU A 41 17.36 12.40 0.33
N VAL A 42 17.78 11.93 -0.84
CA VAL A 42 18.00 10.50 -1.13
C VAL A 42 19.04 9.92 -0.17
N GLU A 43 20.21 10.55 -0.05
CA GLU A 43 21.25 10.12 0.90
C GLU A 43 20.72 9.98 2.32
N TRP A 44 19.96 10.98 2.79
CA TRP A 44 19.40 10.95 4.14
C TRP A 44 18.39 9.81 4.33
N LYS A 45 17.53 9.56 3.33
CA LYS A 45 16.53 8.49 3.42
C LYS A 45 17.14 7.09 3.38
N PHE A 46 18.16 6.90 2.55
CA PHE A 46 18.83 5.60 2.44
C PHE A 46 19.92 5.39 3.49
N MET A 47 20.27 6.39 4.30
CA MET A 47 21.30 6.29 5.34
C MET A 47 21.20 5.02 6.18
N PHE A 48 20.00 4.63 6.63
CA PHE A 48 19.81 3.42 7.43
C PHE A 48 20.01 2.10 6.66
N ALA A 49 19.69 2.11 5.36
CA ALA A 49 19.88 0.95 4.49
C ALA A 49 21.33 0.86 3.96
N ASP A 50 22.03 1.99 3.90
CA ASP A 50 23.43 2.08 3.48
C ASP A 50 24.41 1.79 4.65
N GLU A 51 23.93 1.84 5.90
CA GLU A 51 24.76 1.61 7.10
C GLU A 51 25.32 0.17 7.13
N PRO A 52 26.65 -0.01 7.28
CA PRO A 52 27.25 -1.34 7.34
C PRO A 52 26.66 -2.23 8.43
N GLY A 53 26.29 -3.46 8.07
CA GLY A 53 25.73 -4.44 9.00
C GLY A 53 24.21 -4.39 9.15
N THR A 54 23.53 -3.45 8.48
CA THR A 54 22.07 -3.48 8.35
C THR A 54 21.60 -4.70 7.53
N HIS A 55 20.32 -5.04 7.69
CA HIS A 55 19.67 -6.13 6.97
C HIS A 55 18.42 -5.65 6.21
N ILE A 56 18.32 -4.34 5.99
CA ILE A 56 17.25 -3.74 5.20
C ILE A 56 17.52 -4.06 3.73
N ASP A 57 16.64 -4.86 3.13
CA ASP A 57 16.74 -5.29 1.73
C ASP A 57 15.49 -4.92 0.90
N SER A 58 14.52 -4.29 1.57
CA SER A 58 13.19 -3.99 1.07
C SER A 58 12.63 -2.76 1.79
N ILE A 59 11.90 -1.89 1.09
CA ILE A 59 11.31 -0.66 1.64
C ILE A 59 9.85 -0.51 1.18
N TYR A 60 8.96 -0.22 2.13
CA TYR A 60 7.62 0.33 1.86
C TYR A 60 7.70 1.84 1.72
N TRP A 61 7.26 2.33 0.56
CA TRP A 61 7.14 3.75 0.28
C TRP A 61 5.68 4.17 0.41
N SER A 62 5.32 4.75 1.56
CA SER A 62 4.02 5.38 1.76
C SER A 62 4.10 6.83 1.28
N TRP A 63 3.75 7.05 0.02
CA TRP A 63 3.91 8.35 -0.67
C TRP A 63 2.86 9.40 -0.32
N GLY A 64 1.76 8.99 0.28
CA GLY A 64 0.68 9.86 0.69
C GLY A 64 -0.43 9.08 1.37
N GLU A 65 -1.45 9.80 1.82
CA GLU A 65 -2.57 9.22 2.55
C GLU A 65 -3.61 8.50 1.67
N GLY A 66 -3.22 8.16 0.43
CA GLY A 66 -4.03 7.36 -0.49
C GLY A 66 -4.94 8.16 -1.44
N HIS A 67 -5.09 9.47 -1.23
CA HIS A 67 -6.02 10.34 -1.99
C HIS A 67 -5.37 11.54 -2.66
N GLN A 68 -4.06 11.68 -2.52
CA GLN A 68 -3.23 12.63 -3.25
C GLN A 68 -1.94 11.91 -3.66
N ALA A 69 -1.32 12.38 -4.75
CA ALA A 69 -0.05 11.85 -5.23
C ALA A 69 1.06 12.90 -5.10
N PRO A 70 2.31 12.52 -4.74
CA PRO A 70 3.47 13.42 -4.80
C PRO A 70 4.08 13.52 -6.20
N TYR A 71 3.42 12.95 -7.21
CA TYR A 71 3.82 12.88 -8.60
C TYR A 71 2.66 13.36 -9.49
N PRO A 72 2.88 13.67 -10.79
CA PRO A 72 1.84 14.17 -11.68
C PRO A 72 0.86 13.07 -12.12
N SER A 73 0.07 12.58 -11.17
CA SER A 73 -0.97 11.58 -11.39
C SER A 73 -2.05 12.10 -12.34
N LYS A 74 -2.57 11.20 -13.17
CA LYS A 74 -3.73 11.37 -14.05
C LYS A 74 -5.05 11.14 -13.30
N VAL A 75 -4.99 10.52 -12.10
CA VAL A 75 -6.15 10.09 -11.31
C VAL A 75 -6.28 10.86 -10.00
N LEU A 76 -5.18 11.04 -9.28
CA LEU A 76 -5.13 11.69 -7.99
C LEU A 76 -4.74 13.17 -8.12
N PRO A 77 -5.31 14.07 -7.31
CA PRO A 77 -4.79 15.42 -7.20
C PRO A 77 -3.35 15.41 -6.66
N LEU A 78 -2.56 16.39 -7.07
CA LEU A 78 -1.23 16.61 -6.53
C LEU A 78 -1.32 16.95 -5.03
N TYR A 79 -0.35 16.46 -4.27
CA TYR A 79 -0.24 16.74 -2.84
C TYR A 79 -0.19 18.26 -2.57
N ASP A 80 -0.99 18.74 -1.63
CA ASP A 80 -1.04 20.16 -1.27
C ASP A 80 0.08 20.55 -0.31
N SER A 81 1.32 20.39 -0.77
CA SER A 81 2.52 20.83 -0.07
C SER A 81 3.39 21.66 -1.01
N PRO A 82 3.98 22.78 -0.54
CA PRO A 82 4.87 23.60 -1.36
C PRO A 82 6.03 22.81 -1.98
N GLY A 83 6.52 21.74 -1.33
CA GLY A 83 7.60 20.91 -1.86
C GLY A 83 7.21 20.07 -3.06
N PHE A 84 6.12 19.31 -2.94
CA PHE A 84 5.60 18.49 -4.04
C PHE A 84 5.15 19.37 -5.22
N LYS A 85 4.53 20.52 -4.96
CA LYS A 85 4.20 21.52 -5.99
C LYS A 85 5.44 22.02 -6.72
N LYS A 86 6.49 22.41 -5.99
CA LYS A 86 7.74 22.86 -6.59
C LYS A 86 8.39 21.77 -7.46
N TRP A 87 8.48 20.54 -6.96
CA TRP A 87 9.04 19.44 -7.75
C TRP A 87 8.24 19.17 -9.01
N ALA A 88 6.90 19.16 -8.92
CA ALA A 88 6.04 19.03 -10.09
C ALA A 88 6.25 20.18 -11.11
N ASP A 89 6.33 21.43 -10.65
CA ASP A 89 6.58 22.61 -11.50
C ASP A 89 7.96 22.54 -12.19
N ASP A 90 8.98 22.04 -11.47
CA ASP A 90 10.34 21.84 -11.99
C ASP A 90 10.45 20.58 -12.89
N GLY A 91 9.37 19.81 -13.07
CA GLY A 91 9.33 18.59 -13.88
C GLY A 91 10.01 17.38 -13.22
N ILE A 92 10.10 17.38 -11.89
CA ILE A 92 10.77 16.37 -11.08
C ILE A 92 9.74 15.39 -10.53
N ASP A 93 9.86 14.13 -10.94
CA ASP A 93 9.12 13.02 -10.33
C ASP A 93 9.92 12.43 -9.16
N ILE A 94 9.54 12.81 -7.94
CA ILE A 94 10.25 12.38 -6.74
C ILE A 94 10.11 10.87 -6.51
N VAL A 95 9.02 10.24 -6.93
CA VAL A 95 8.85 8.79 -6.78
C VAL A 95 9.87 8.07 -7.64
N GLN A 96 10.00 8.48 -8.90
CA GLN A 96 10.98 7.90 -9.82
C GLN A 96 12.42 8.04 -9.31
N VAL A 97 12.79 9.21 -8.78
CA VAL A 97 14.13 9.43 -8.19
C VAL A 97 14.44 8.41 -7.09
N PHE A 98 13.49 8.17 -6.19
CA PHE A 98 13.67 7.24 -5.09
C PHE A 98 13.70 5.77 -5.52
N LEU A 99 12.89 5.41 -6.52
CA LEU A 99 12.92 4.06 -7.09
C LEU A 99 14.24 3.76 -7.81
N GLU A 100 14.79 4.73 -8.54
CA GLU A 100 16.12 4.58 -9.14
C GLU A 100 17.20 4.43 -8.08
N ALA A 101 17.14 5.22 -7.00
CA ALA A 101 18.07 5.12 -5.89
C ALA A 101 17.98 3.77 -5.15
N ALA A 102 16.77 3.21 -4.97
CA ALA A 102 16.56 1.88 -4.40
C ALA A 102 17.13 0.79 -5.32
N LYS A 103 16.86 0.90 -6.63
CA LYS A 103 17.35 -0.05 -7.64
C LYS A 103 18.87 -0.10 -7.71
N GLN A 104 19.55 1.05 -7.65
CA GLN A 104 21.01 1.13 -7.59
C GLN A 104 21.60 0.41 -6.36
N ARG A 105 20.84 0.31 -5.27
CA ARG A 105 21.21 -0.39 -4.04
C ARG A 105 20.77 -1.85 -4.00
N GLY A 106 20.01 -2.31 -5.00
CA GLY A 106 19.40 -3.64 -5.01
C GLY A 106 18.30 -3.82 -3.97
N ILE A 107 17.71 -2.73 -3.48
CA ILE A 107 16.62 -2.71 -2.51
C ILE A 107 15.29 -2.90 -3.23
N GLU A 108 14.48 -3.83 -2.74
CA GLU A 108 13.12 -4.05 -3.25
C GLU A 108 12.20 -2.90 -2.85
N SER A 109 11.36 -2.42 -3.77
CA SER A 109 10.48 -1.28 -3.53
C SER A 109 9.01 -1.68 -3.56
N PHE A 110 8.33 -1.45 -2.43
CA PHE A 110 6.90 -1.61 -2.28
C PHE A 110 6.22 -0.25 -2.44
N PHE A 111 5.18 -0.19 -3.27
CA PHE A 111 4.21 0.91 -3.21
C PHE A 111 3.24 0.61 -2.07
N SER A 112 3.37 1.34 -0.96
CA SER A 112 2.50 1.16 0.20
C SER A 112 1.29 2.07 0.07
N TYR A 113 0.17 1.51 -0.37
CA TYR A 113 -1.04 2.26 -0.65
C TYR A 113 -1.97 2.20 0.55
N ARG A 114 -2.03 3.31 1.30
CA ARG A 114 -3.09 3.53 2.29
C ARG A 114 -4.44 3.49 1.58
N ILE A 115 -5.22 2.44 1.81
CA ILE A 115 -6.47 2.24 1.08
C ILE A 115 -7.51 3.31 1.43
N ASN A 116 -7.41 3.82 2.66
CA ASN A 116 -8.05 5.02 3.19
C ASN A 116 -7.01 5.82 3.98
N GLY A 117 -7.29 7.11 4.17
CA GLY A 117 -6.43 8.04 4.87
C GLY A 117 -7.23 9.18 5.48
N SER A 118 -6.57 9.98 6.30
CA SER A 118 -7.21 11.10 7.00
C SER A 118 -7.32 12.36 6.14
N ASP A 119 -6.70 12.35 4.96
CA ASP A 119 -6.63 13.47 4.02
C ASP A 119 -5.89 14.66 4.64
N ASN A 120 -4.71 14.42 5.23
CA ASN A 120 -3.77 15.36 5.86
C ASN A 120 -3.74 15.26 7.40
N ASP A 121 -3.11 14.19 7.91
CA ASP A 121 -2.87 13.90 9.33
C ASP A 121 -2.20 15.06 10.10
N LEU A 122 -1.48 15.97 9.42
CA LEU A 122 -0.71 17.06 10.03
C LEU A 122 -1.25 18.47 9.77
N GLY A 123 -2.42 18.61 9.14
CA GLY A 123 -2.95 19.91 8.75
C GLY A 123 -4.48 19.95 8.64
N PRO A 124 -5.04 21.01 8.04
CA PRO A 124 -6.44 21.00 7.69
C PRO A 124 -6.70 19.88 6.68
N VAL A 125 -7.83 19.21 6.84
CA VAL A 125 -8.32 18.19 5.93
C VAL A 125 -8.31 18.75 4.50
N ALA A 126 -7.62 18.08 3.59
CA ALA A 126 -7.46 18.50 2.21
C ALA A 126 -8.77 18.29 1.42
N GLU A 127 -9.08 19.17 0.48
CA GLU A 127 -10.16 18.95 -0.47
C GLU A 127 -9.77 17.82 -1.43
N ILE A 128 -10.58 16.76 -1.49
CA ILE A 128 -10.39 15.63 -2.41
C ILE A 128 -11.53 15.66 -3.43
N PRO A 129 -11.29 16.08 -4.69
CA PRO A 129 -12.36 16.30 -5.66
C PRO A 129 -13.28 15.09 -5.88
N MET A 130 -12.74 13.87 -5.85
CA MET A 130 -13.55 12.66 -6.00
C MET A 130 -14.49 12.44 -4.81
N LYS A 131 -14.08 12.79 -3.58
CA LYS A 131 -14.93 12.68 -2.39
C LYS A 131 -16.04 13.74 -2.40
N GLU A 132 -15.73 14.95 -2.86
CA GLU A 132 -16.74 16.01 -3.03
C GLU A 132 -17.77 15.69 -4.11
N ALA A 133 -17.33 15.09 -5.21
CA ALA A 133 -18.19 14.69 -6.31
C ALA A 133 -19.10 13.50 -5.95
N HIS A 134 -18.63 12.62 -5.06
CA HIS A 134 -19.32 11.37 -4.70
C HIS A 134 -19.40 11.15 -3.18
N PRO A 135 -20.10 12.03 -2.43
CA PRO A 135 -20.27 11.86 -1.00
C PRO A 135 -21.07 10.59 -0.64
N ASP A 136 -21.87 10.06 -1.56
CA ASP A 136 -22.61 8.80 -1.43
C ASP A 136 -21.71 7.56 -1.45
N TRP A 137 -20.45 7.70 -1.87
CA TRP A 137 -19.46 6.61 -1.85
C TRP A 137 -18.74 6.46 -0.50
N LEU A 138 -19.08 7.30 0.48
CA LEU A 138 -18.29 7.49 1.69
C LEU A 138 -18.99 6.96 2.94
N ILE A 139 -18.18 6.44 3.85
CA ILE A 139 -18.54 6.15 5.24
C ILE A 139 -18.10 7.34 6.07
N HIS A 140 -19.06 8.04 6.68
CA HIS A 140 -18.77 9.17 7.56
C HIS A 140 -18.71 8.70 9.00
N LEU A 141 -17.50 8.73 9.56
CA LEU A 141 -17.23 8.41 10.96
C LEU A 141 -16.69 9.66 11.68
N TRP A 142 -15.41 9.69 12.04
CA TRP A 142 -14.80 10.83 12.74
C TRP A 142 -14.05 11.80 11.82
N ASN A 143 -13.60 11.36 10.63
CA ASN A 143 -13.02 12.27 9.64
C ASN A 143 -14.11 13.04 8.88
N ALA A 144 -13.94 14.36 8.79
CA ALA A 144 -14.80 15.26 8.04
C ALA A 144 -14.98 14.86 6.57
N ASN A 145 -13.93 14.34 5.91
CA ASN A 145 -14.00 13.94 4.51
C ASN A 145 -14.59 12.54 4.28
N GLY A 146 -14.83 11.75 5.34
CA GLY A 146 -15.29 10.37 5.19
C GLY A 146 -14.25 9.42 4.56
N TYR A 147 -14.59 8.14 4.51
CA TYR A 147 -13.74 7.04 4.05
C TYR A 147 -14.40 6.28 2.91
N TRP A 148 -13.63 5.80 1.95
CA TRP A 148 -14.20 5.05 0.83
C TRP A 148 -14.89 3.77 1.29
N ASN A 149 -16.11 3.54 0.78
CA ASN A 149 -16.91 2.37 1.08
C ASN A 149 -16.65 1.24 0.06
N PHE A 150 -15.91 0.22 0.46
CA PHE A 150 -15.62 -0.94 -0.39
C PHE A 150 -16.80 -1.92 -0.57
N ALA A 151 -17.99 -1.60 -0.06
CA ALA A 151 -19.20 -2.31 -0.46
C ALA A 151 -19.70 -1.93 -1.86
N LEU A 152 -19.20 -0.81 -2.41
CA LEU A 152 -19.61 -0.24 -3.69
C LEU A 152 -18.62 -0.59 -4.81
N GLU A 153 -19.13 -0.94 -5.97
CA GLU A 153 -18.31 -1.34 -7.14
C GLU A 153 -17.59 -0.14 -7.75
N GLU A 154 -18.22 1.04 -7.72
CA GLU A 154 -17.66 2.29 -8.22
C GLU A 154 -16.40 2.69 -7.43
N VAL A 155 -16.38 2.41 -6.12
CA VAL A 155 -15.20 2.59 -5.28
C VAL A 155 -14.08 1.63 -5.70
N HIS A 156 -14.41 0.39 -6.08
CA HIS A 156 -13.42 -0.56 -6.59
C HIS A 156 -12.82 -0.06 -7.89
N GLU A 157 -13.64 0.36 -8.85
CA GLU A 157 -13.18 0.90 -10.13
C GLU A 157 -12.24 2.09 -9.93
N TYR A 158 -12.63 3.04 -9.07
CA TYR A 158 -11.79 4.19 -8.76
C TYR A 158 -10.45 3.78 -8.14
N LYS A 159 -10.47 2.92 -7.11
CA LYS A 159 -9.24 2.49 -6.41
C LYS A 159 -8.35 1.64 -7.30
N LEU A 160 -8.92 0.78 -8.14
CA LEU A 160 -8.18 0.02 -9.15
C LEU A 160 -7.51 0.94 -10.17
N SER A 161 -8.13 2.08 -10.55
CA SER A 161 -7.52 3.01 -11.49
C SER A 161 -6.25 3.66 -10.93
N ILE A 162 -6.25 3.99 -9.63
CA ILE A 162 -5.09 4.51 -8.90
C ILE A 162 -3.98 3.44 -8.83
N ILE A 163 -4.33 2.22 -8.42
CA ILE A 163 -3.35 1.14 -8.28
C ILE A 163 -2.77 0.77 -9.65
N ARG A 164 -3.59 0.77 -10.71
CA ARG A 164 -3.14 0.51 -12.08
C ARG A 164 -2.16 1.57 -12.55
N GLU A 165 -2.44 2.85 -12.33
CA GLU A 165 -1.50 3.93 -12.66
C GLU A 165 -0.16 3.70 -11.97
N ALA A 166 -0.15 3.44 -10.66
CA ALA A 166 1.08 3.19 -9.93
C ALA A 166 1.83 1.94 -10.45
N ALA A 167 1.09 0.88 -10.80
CA ALA A 167 1.65 -0.37 -11.31
C ALA A 167 2.23 -0.27 -12.73
N GLU A 168 1.65 0.57 -13.59
CA GLU A 168 2.04 0.76 -14.99
C GLU A 168 3.12 1.84 -15.15
N ASP A 169 3.02 2.94 -14.40
CA ASP A 169 3.91 4.10 -14.56
C ASP A 169 5.23 3.97 -13.76
N TYR A 170 5.30 3.10 -12.73
CA TYR A 170 6.46 2.99 -11.84
C TYR A 170 7.06 1.58 -11.71
N ASP A 171 8.37 1.53 -11.45
CA ASP A 171 9.15 0.30 -11.43
C ASP A 171 8.98 -0.54 -10.13
N PHE A 172 7.89 -0.39 -9.37
CA PHE A 172 7.66 -1.11 -8.11
C PHE A 172 7.69 -2.63 -8.27
N ASP A 173 8.24 -3.31 -7.26
CA ASP A 173 8.31 -4.78 -7.17
C ASP A 173 7.05 -5.37 -6.56
N VAL A 174 6.44 -4.63 -5.62
CA VAL A 174 5.25 -5.04 -4.87
C VAL A 174 4.29 -3.87 -4.73
N ILE A 175 2.99 -4.13 -4.91
CA ILE A 175 1.92 -3.24 -4.45
C ILE A 175 1.42 -3.78 -3.11
N GLU A 176 1.43 -2.96 -2.07
CA GLU A 176 0.82 -3.28 -0.79
C GLU A 176 -0.46 -2.46 -0.60
N LEU A 177 -1.54 -3.14 -0.21
CA LEU A 177 -2.79 -2.55 0.24
C LEU A 177 -2.77 -2.44 1.75
N ASP A 178 -2.59 -1.23 2.28
CA ASP A 178 -2.56 -0.97 3.71
C ASP A 178 -3.97 -0.72 4.25
N PHE A 179 -4.57 -1.76 4.85
CA PHE A 179 -5.84 -1.66 5.57
C PHE A 179 -5.66 -1.23 7.03
N SER A 180 -4.43 -1.20 7.57
CA SER A 180 -4.19 -0.81 8.95
C SER A 180 -4.21 0.72 9.16
N ARG A 181 -4.36 1.48 8.08
CA ARG A 181 -4.60 2.91 8.12
C ARG A 181 -6.08 3.16 7.82
N VAL A 182 -6.78 3.61 8.86
CA VAL A 182 -8.15 4.13 8.76
C VAL A 182 -9.17 3.06 8.36
N CYS A 183 -9.30 2.04 9.22
CA CYS A 183 -10.43 1.11 9.24
C CYS A 183 -11.64 1.73 9.97
N PRO A 184 -12.88 1.25 9.71
CA PRO A 184 -13.24 0.20 8.75
C PRO A 184 -13.39 0.72 7.30
N VAL A 185 -13.22 -0.18 6.33
CA VAL A 185 -13.40 0.10 4.87
C VAL A 185 -14.76 -0.36 4.33
N LEU A 186 -15.57 -1.01 5.17
CA LEU A 186 -16.90 -1.53 4.89
C LEU A 186 -17.93 -0.91 5.84
N PRO A 187 -19.24 -0.95 5.52
CA PRO A 187 -20.27 -0.33 6.33
C PRO A 187 -20.21 -0.79 7.81
N PRO A 188 -20.08 0.13 8.78
CA PRO A 188 -19.98 -0.21 10.20
C PRO A 188 -21.18 -1.02 10.69
N GLY A 189 -20.92 -2.08 11.43
CA GLY A 189 -21.93 -3.04 11.90
C GLY A 189 -22.27 -4.13 10.89
N HIS A 190 -21.85 -4.01 9.63
CA HIS A 190 -22.14 -4.96 8.56
C HIS A 190 -20.86 -5.46 7.85
N GLN A 191 -19.68 -5.22 8.40
CA GLN A 191 -18.41 -5.50 7.71
C GLN A 191 -18.31 -6.96 7.26
N TRP A 192 -18.61 -7.92 8.14
CA TRP A 192 -18.58 -9.34 7.77
C TRP A 192 -19.65 -9.73 6.73
N GLU A 193 -20.81 -9.06 6.73
CA GLU A 193 -21.86 -9.27 5.72
C GLU A 193 -21.39 -8.85 4.33
N TYR A 194 -20.57 -7.79 4.26
CA TYR A 194 -20.00 -7.26 3.02
C TYR A 194 -18.59 -7.78 2.68
N ARG A 195 -18.02 -8.73 3.44
CA ARG A 195 -16.65 -9.25 3.24
C ARG A 195 -16.37 -9.75 1.81
N ASP A 196 -17.40 -10.29 1.15
CA ASP A 196 -17.28 -10.80 -0.22
C ASP A 196 -17.00 -9.66 -1.21
N ARG A 197 -17.52 -8.45 -0.95
CA ARG A 197 -17.21 -7.25 -1.75
C ARG A 197 -15.74 -6.86 -1.64
N LEU A 198 -15.20 -6.86 -0.43
CA LEU A 198 -13.77 -6.57 -0.26
C LEU A 198 -12.91 -7.66 -0.91
N THR A 199 -13.32 -8.93 -0.80
CA THR A 199 -12.65 -10.05 -1.48
C THR A 199 -12.69 -9.91 -3.00
N ASP A 200 -13.80 -9.45 -3.58
CA ASP A 200 -13.92 -9.17 -5.02
C ASP A 200 -12.94 -8.09 -5.46
N PHE A 201 -12.76 -7.03 -4.66
CA PHE A 201 -11.75 -6.01 -4.91
C PHE A 201 -10.32 -6.57 -4.89
N ILE A 202 -9.98 -7.43 -3.93
CA ILE A 202 -8.66 -8.09 -3.90
C ILE A 202 -8.47 -8.99 -5.14
N ARG A 203 -9.51 -9.72 -5.55
CA ARG A 203 -9.45 -10.57 -6.75
C ARG A 203 -9.25 -9.74 -8.02
N ALA A 204 -9.95 -8.62 -8.16
CA ALA A 204 -9.79 -7.70 -9.27
C ALA A 204 -8.38 -7.07 -9.28
N THR A 205 -7.86 -6.67 -8.12
CA THR A 205 -6.50 -6.16 -7.96
C THR A 205 -5.47 -7.20 -8.39
N ARG A 206 -5.59 -8.44 -7.91
CA ARG A 206 -4.73 -9.56 -8.31
C ARG A 206 -4.72 -9.77 -9.82
N ALA A 207 -5.90 -9.82 -10.44
CA ALA A 207 -6.02 -10.01 -11.89
C ALA A 207 -5.34 -8.86 -12.66
N MET A 208 -5.57 -7.62 -12.23
CA MET A 208 -4.94 -6.44 -12.84
C MET A 208 -3.41 -6.47 -12.72
N LEU A 209 -2.86 -6.77 -11.54
CA LEU A 209 -1.41 -6.80 -11.37
C LEU A 209 -0.75 -7.94 -12.16
N GLN A 210 -1.43 -9.07 -12.35
CA GLN A 210 -0.95 -10.14 -13.23
C GLN A 210 -0.95 -9.72 -14.71
N GLU A 211 -1.96 -8.95 -15.15
CA GLU A 211 -1.99 -8.34 -16.48
C GLU A 211 -0.81 -7.39 -16.68
N VAL A 212 -0.57 -6.48 -15.71
CA VAL A 212 0.54 -5.54 -15.74
C VAL A 212 1.89 -6.27 -15.72
N ALA A 213 2.06 -7.25 -14.83
CA ALA A 213 3.26 -8.09 -14.74
C ALA A 213 3.58 -8.77 -16.09
N HIS A 214 2.55 -9.29 -16.77
CA HIS A 214 2.70 -9.90 -18.09
C HIS A 214 3.15 -8.88 -19.14
N LYS A 215 2.50 -7.70 -19.20
CA LYS A 215 2.86 -6.62 -20.15
C LYS A 215 4.30 -6.13 -19.96
N ARG A 216 4.73 -5.95 -18.70
CA ARG A 216 6.08 -5.45 -18.37
C ARG A 216 7.15 -6.55 -18.39
N GLY A 217 6.78 -7.81 -18.55
CA GLY A 217 7.71 -8.94 -18.62
C GLY A 217 8.46 -9.25 -17.32
N ARG A 218 7.99 -8.74 -16.17
CA ARG A 218 8.56 -9.02 -14.85
C ARG A 218 7.48 -9.12 -13.76
N PRO A 219 7.69 -9.96 -12.73
CA PRO A 219 6.73 -10.15 -11.64
C PRO A 219 6.32 -8.85 -10.95
N LEU A 220 5.07 -8.76 -10.53
CA LEU A 220 4.54 -7.70 -9.67
C LEU A 220 3.75 -8.37 -8.55
N LEU A 221 4.25 -8.27 -7.32
CA LEU A 221 3.61 -8.94 -6.19
C LEU A 221 2.48 -8.10 -5.61
N LEU A 222 1.53 -8.77 -4.96
CA LEU A 222 0.46 -8.14 -4.20
C LEU A 222 0.60 -8.50 -2.71
N ALA A 223 0.66 -7.49 -1.86
CA ALA A 223 0.66 -7.62 -0.41
C ALA A 223 -0.58 -6.95 0.19
N ALA A 224 -0.99 -7.40 1.38
CA ALA A 224 -1.97 -6.67 2.18
C ALA A 224 -1.51 -6.59 3.63
N ARG A 225 -1.68 -5.42 4.24
CA ARG A 225 -1.48 -5.23 5.68
C ARG A 225 -2.81 -5.27 6.40
N ILE A 226 -2.92 -6.22 7.32
CA ILE A 226 -4.17 -6.61 7.97
C ILE A 226 -3.98 -6.75 9.49
N PRO A 227 -5.07 -6.87 10.27
CA PRO A 227 -5.00 -7.09 11.71
C PRO A 227 -4.15 -8.29 12.14
N GLU A 228 -3.79 -8.30 13.42
CA GLU A 228 -2.86 -9.24 14.07
C GLU A 228 -3.40 -10.66 14.27
N ASN A 229 -4.71 -10.86 14.16
CA ASN A 229 -5.38 -12.15 14.31
C ASN A 229 -6.63 -12.25 13.42
N LEU A 230 -7.16 -13.47 13.26
CA LEU A 230 -8.30 -13.73 12.38
C LEU A 230 -9.61 -13.08 12.87
N GLU A 231 -9.82 -13.01 14.19
CA GLU A 231 -11.03 -12.40 14.77
C GLU A 231 -11.10 -10.90 14.46
N GLY A 232 -9.98 -10.17 14.60
CA GLY A 232 -9.85 -8.77 14.21
C GLY A 232 -10.04 -8.57 12.70
N CYS A 233 -9.50 -9.48 11.88
CA CYS A 233 -9.76 -9.45 10.43
C CYS A 233 -11.27 -9.59 10.15
N HIS A 234 -11.94 -10.55 10.78
CA HIS A 234 -13.37 -10.79 10.57
C HIS A 234 -14.22 -9.61 11.06
N PHE A 235 -13.83 -8.99 12.17
CA PHE A 235 -14.48 -7.78 12.68
C PHE A 235 -14.45 -6.63 11.67
N ASP A 236 -13.33 -6.47 10.95
CA ASP A 236 -13.16 -5.48 9.89
C ASP A 236 -13.70 -5.92 8.52
N GLY A 237 -14.25 -7.14 8.42
CA GLY A 237 -14.77 -7.71 7.16
C GLY A 237 -13.69 -8.16 6.18
N ILE A 238 -12.47 -8.39 6.68
CA ILE A 238 -11.35 -8.99 5.95
C ILE A 238 -11.42 -10.51 6.14
N ASP A 239 -11.46 -11.25 5.02
CA ASP A 239 -11.52 -12.73 5.01
C ASP A 239 -10.17 -13.30 4.51
N PRO A 240 -9.13 -13.32 5.37
CA PRO A 240 -7.80 -13.77 4.98
C PRO A 240 -7.79 -15.26 4.64
N GLU A 241 -8.71 -16.06 5.19
CA GLU A 241 -8.85 -17.47 4.85
C GLU A 241 -9.25 -17.67 3.39
N THR A 242 -10.22 -16.89 2.90
CA THR A 242 -10.58 -16.89 1.49
C THR A 242 -9.45 -16.37 0.62
N TRP A 243 -8.79 -15.28 1.03
CA TRP A 243 -7.67 -14.72 0.26
C TRP A 243 -6.50 -15.69 0.15
N ALA A 244 -6.22 -16.46 1.21
CA ALA A 244 -5.19 -17.49 1.22
C ALA A 244 -5.56 -18.71 0.37
N ARG A 245 -6.76 -19.26 0.56
CA ARG A 245 -7.26 -20.44 -0.19
C ARG A 245 -7.26 -20.20 -1.70
N ASP A 246 -7.66 -19.00 -2.10
CA ASP A 246 -7.76 -18.59 -3.50
C ASP A 246 -6.42 -18.02 -4.03
N GLU A 247 -5.38 -17.94 -3.18
CA GLU A 247 -4.03 -17.42 -3.48
C GLU A 247 -4.05 -16.02 -4.12
N LEU A 248 -4.89 -15.14 -3.56
CA LEU A 248 -5.12 -13.79 -4.07
C LEU A 248 -3.96 -12.83 -3.74
N LEU A 249 -3.26 -13.09 -2.64
CA LEU A 249 -2.11 -12.31 -2.19
C LEU A 249 -0.83 -13.14 -2.31
N ASP A 250 0.31 -12.46 -2.36
CA ASP A 250 1.64 -13.05 -2.27
C ASP A 250 2.24 -12.88 -0.86
N ILE A 251 1.82 -11.83 -0.15
CA ILE A 251 2.35 -11.46 1.17
C ILE A 251 1.24 -10.97 2.11
N PHE A 252 1.16 -11.54 3.31
CA PHE A 252 0.45 -10.94 4.43
C PHE A 252 1.41 -10.19 5.34
N VAL A 253 1.06 -8.94 5.65
CA VAL A 253 1.70 -8.14 6.69
C VAL A 253 0.72 -8.04 7.87
N MET A 254 1.14 -8.46 9.06
CA MET A 254 0.24 -8.63 10.22
C MET A 254 0.80 -7.88 11.42
N GLY A 255 -0.04 -7.45 12.36
CA GLY A 255 0.46 -6.94 13.64
C GLY A 255 0.67 -5.43 13.71
N CYS A 256 0.06 -4.64 12.82
CA CYS A 256 0.12 -3.19 12.95
C CYS A 256 -0.50 -2.79 14.30
N ARG A 257 0.20 -1.99 15.12
CA ARG A 257 -0.19 -1.57 16.48
C ARG A 257 -0.33 -2.70 17.52
N SER A 258 0.22 -3.88 17.27
CA SER A 258 0.22 -4.99 18.22
C SER A 258 1.58 -5.69 18.28
N PHE A 259 2.01 -6.05 19.49
CA PHE A 259 3.14 -6.96 19.69
C PHE A 259 2.72 -8.44 19.75
N ASP A 260 1.42 -8.69 19.89
CA ASP A 260 0.85 -10.04 19.97
C ASP A 260 0.15 -10.37 18.65
N VAL A 261 0.82 -11.17 17.83
CA VAL A 261 0.37 -11.57 16.50
C VAL A 261 0.14 -13.07 16.50
N ASP A 262 -1.05 -13.52 16.08
CA ASP A 262 -1.36 -14.95 15.98
C ASP A 262 -0.75 -15.55 14.71
N ILE A 263 0.59 -15.60 14.67
CA ILE A 263 1.37 -16.18 13.57
C ILE A 263 0.94 -17.62 13.31
N SER A 264 0.55 -18.37 14.37
CA SER A 264 0.14 -19.76 14.22
C SER A 264 -1.16 -19.91 13.43
N ALA A 265 -2.14 -19.03 13.62
CA ALA A 265 -3.35 -19.02 12.81
C ALA A 265 -3.07 -18.72 11.34
N PHE A 266 -2.26 -17.70 11.07
CA PHE A 266 -1.90 -17.36 9.69
C PHE A 266 -1.11 -18.49 9.01
N CYS A 267 -0.17 -19.13 9.70
CA CYS A 267 0.52 -20.32 9.19
C CYS A 267 -0.44 -21.44 8.78
N ARG A 268 -1.52 -21.68 9.54
CA ARG A 268 -2.52 -22.71 9.21
C ARG A 268 -3.29 -22.38 7.93
N ILE A 269 -3.71 -21.13 7.76
CA ILE A 269 -4.54 -20.77 6.60
C ILE A 269 -3.71 -20.62 5.32
N THR A 270 -2.41 -20.38 5.44
CA THR A 270 -1.48 -20.32 4.30
C THR A 270 -0.75 -21.64 4.03
N GLU A 271 -1.05 -22.71 4.77
CA GLU A 271 -0.40 -24.01 4.58
C GLU A 271 -0.60 -24.52 3.14
N GLY A 272 0.49 -24.91 2.48
CA GLY A 272 0.46 -25.38 1.10
C GLY A 272 0.35 -24.28 0.03
N THR A 273 0.35 -23.00 0.42
CA THR A 273 0.39 -21.85 -0.50
C THR A 273 1.82 -21.29 -0.63
N ASN A 274 2.02 -20.36 -1.57
CA ASN A 274 3.28 -19.62 -1.69
C ASN A 274 3.35 -18.36 -0.80
N ILE A 275 2.28 -18.05 -0.06
CA ILE A 275 2.12 -16.77 0.64
C ILE A 275 3.18 -16.62 1.74
N LYS A 276 3.78 -15.43 1.83
CA LYS A 276 4.71 -15.07 2.90
C LYS A 276 4.03 -14.31 4.01
N LEU A 277 4.46 -14.57 5.24
CA LEU A 277 3.96 -13.93 6.45
C LEU A 277 5.05 -13.02 7.01
N TYR A 278 4.76 -11.74 7.15
CA TYR A 278 5.65 -10.77 7.79
C TYR A 278 4.90 -10.07 8.93
N PRO A 279 5.11 -10.47 10.19
CA PRO A 279 4.66 -9.65 11.31
C PRO A 279 5.44 -8.33 11.31
N CYS A 280 4.74 -7.21 11.50
CA CYS A 280 5.34 -5.89 11.62
C CYS A 280 5.35 -5.42 13.07
N ILE A 281 6.29 -4.54 13.37
CA ILE A 281 6.34 -3.75 14.60
C ILE A 281 6.30 -2.29 14.15
N ASP A 282 5.43 -1.51 14.75
CA ASP A 282 5.41 -0.06 14.60
C ASP A 282 5.68 0.63 15.95
N ASP A 283 6.16 1.87 15.86
CA ASP A 283 6.27 2.73 17.04
C ASP A 283 4.87 3.22 17.41
N HIS A 284 4.57 3.28 18.71
CA HIS A 284 3.28 3.74 19.19
C HIS A 284 3.12 5.23 18.83
N HIS A 285 1.99 5.58 18.21
CA HIS A 285 1.49 6.95 18.28
C HIS A 285 0.75 7.16 19.59
#